data_AF-A0A8J7VH24-F1
#
_entry.id   AF-A0A8J7VH24-F1
#
_cell.length_a   1.000
_cell.length_b   1.000
_cell.length_c   1.000
_cell.angle_alpha   90.00
_cell.angle_beta   90.00
_cell.angle_gamma   90.00
#
_symmetry.space_group_name_H-M   'P 1'
#
loop_
_entity.id
_entity.type
_entity.pdbx_description
1 polymer ?
#
loop_
_entity_poly.entity_id
_entity_poly.type
_entity_poly.pdbx_seq_one_letter_code
_entity_poly.pdbx_strand_id
1 'polypeptide(L)'
;PFICINCGSIPEELMESELFGYEEGAFTGAKKGGKIGLFQAADQGTIFLDEIGDLPMSMQVKILRFLQDREIQKVGSSVREPVDVRIVAATNRNLEEMVAGGQFRSDLYYRLNVITIKVPPLRERKDDIPELSEFLVDKFTVKEDMEKKNISDRTMEYLKLYDWPGNVRELENVLERAINFLGSDTVILPEHLPETLTGRKQSFSSKTLKEITEEVEMNAIMNSLIYHKSNKTDTANALGISRTSLYEKMKKYGIGDEN
;
A
#
# COMPACT_ATOMS: atom_id res chain seq x y z
N PRO A 1 -0.31 21.15 -17.11
CA PRO A 1 0.48 19.91 -16.86
C PRO A 1 0.60 19.68 -15.34
N PHE A 2 0.60 18.43 -14.87
CA PHE A 2 0.83 18.10 -13.45
C PHE A 2 2.07 17.19 -13.29
N ILE A 3 3.14 17.84 -12.83
CA ILE A 3 4.49 17.43 -12.44
C ILE A 3 4.67 16.68 -11.12
N CYS A 4 4.45 15.36 -10.96
CA CYS A 4 4.71 14.71 -9.66
C CYS A 4 6.11 14.09 -9.57
N ILE A 5 6.91 14.49 -8.59
CA ILE A 5 8.28 14.00 -8.37
C ILE A 5 8.49 13.69 -6.89
N ASN A 6 9.08 12.52 -6.60
CA ASN A 6 9.58 12.18 -5.29
C ASN A 6 11.08 12.51 -5.18
N CYS A 7 11.42 13.52 -4.38
CA CYS A 7 12.80 14.00 -4.23
C CYS A 7 13.72 12.96 -3.62
N GLY A 8 13.22 12.10 -2.72
CA GLY A 8 14.00 11.01 -2.13
C GLY A 8 14.33 9.86 -3.10
N SER A 9 13.64 9.77 -4.24
CA SER A 9 13.89 8.71 -5.23
C SER A 9 14.97 9.04 -6.26
N ILE A 10 15.36 10.31 -6.38
CA ILE A 10 16.35 10.75 -7.37
C ILE A 10 17.73 10.77 -6.72
N PRO A 11 18.74 10.10 -7.31
CA PRO A 11 20.12 10.21 -6.84
C PRO A 11 20.58 11.67 -6.84
N GLU A 12 21.26 12.09 -5.76
CA GLU A 12 21.71 13.47 -5.57
C GLU A 12 22.47 14.02 -6.79
N GLU A 13 23.36 13.21 -7.38
CA GLU A 13 24.16 13.56 -8.55
C GLU A 13 23.33 13.88 -9.81
N LEU A 14 22.14 13.29 -9.93
CA LEU A 14 21.25 13.46 -11.08
C LEU A 14 20.18 14.53 -10.84
N MET A 15 19.90 14.84 -9.58
CA MET A 15 18.77 15.67 -9.16
C MET A 15 18.74 17.04 -9.85
N GLU A 16 19.89 17.68 -10.01
CA GLU A 16 19.99 18.95 -10.71
C GLU A 16 19.55 18.83 -12.17
N SER A 17 20.11 17.85 -12.87
CA SER A 17 19.86 17.62 -14.29
C SER A 17 18.43 17.14 -14.57
N GLU A 18 17.81 16.44 -13.62
CA GLU A 18 16.39 16.05 -13.68
C GLU A 18 15.49 17.29 -13.50
N LEU A 19 15.72 18.08 -12.46
CA LEU A 19 14.84 19.21 -12.13
C LEU A 19 14.97 20.37 -13.13
N PHE A 20 16.20 20.75 -13.49
CA PHE A 20 16.48 21.94 -14.30
C PHE A 20 16.87 21.63 -15.75
N GLY A 21 17.15 20.38 -16.08
CA GLY A 21 17.58 19.99 -17.42
C GLY A 21 19.05 20.32 -17.68
N TYR A 22 19.55 19.94 -18.85
CA TYR A 22 20.94 20.16 -19.24
C TYR A 22 21.06 20.42 -20.75
N GLU A 23 22.09 21.19 -21.13
CA GLU A 23 22.45 21.39 -22.54
C GLU A 23 23.34 20.27 -23.08
N GLU A 24 23.37 20.13 -24.41
CA GLU A 24 24.29 19.21 -25.07
C GLU A 24 25.75 19.52 -24.66
N GLY A 25 26.49 18.48 -24.27
CA GLY A 25 27.89 18.62 -23.87
C GLY A 25 28.12 19.13 -22.43
N ALA A 26 27.07 19.27 -21.61
CA ALA A 26 27.20 19.73 -20.23
C ALA A 26 28.09 18.83 -19.34
N PHE A 27 28.12 17.51 -19.60
CA PHE A 27 28.97 16.54 -18.91
C PHE A 27 29.21 15.30 -19.80
N THR A 28 30.19 14.47 -19.42
CA THR A 28 30.47 13.19 -20.09
C THR A 28 29.26 12.26 -20.03
N GLY A 29 28.66 11.95 -21.18
CA GLY A 29 27.44 11.16 -21.29
C GLY A 29 26.15 11.97 -21.50
N ALA A 30 26.25 13.30 -21.58
CA ALA A 30 25.11 14.15 -21.94
C ALA A 30 24.55 13.75 -23.32
N LYS A 31 23.22 13.55 -23.39
CA LYS A 31 22.54 13.24 -24.65
C LYS A 31 22.70 14.37 -25.65
N LYS A 32 22.86 14.00 -26.92
CA LYS A 32 22.81 14.93 -28.06
C LYS A 32 21.44 15.62 -28.08
N GLY A 33 21.41 16.96 -28.15
CA GLY A 33 20.20 17.78 -27.99
C GLY A 33 19.79 18.12 -26.55
N GLY A 34 20.55 17.69 -25.53
CA GLY A 34 20.26 18.02 -24.13
C GLY A 34 19.06 17.27 -23.53
N LYS A 35 18.55 17.77 -22.41
CA LYS A 35 17.33 17.29 -21.74
C LYS A 35 16.56 18.45 -21.12
N ILE A 36 15.25 18.45 -21.32
CA ILE A 36 14.32 19.39 -20.67
C ILE A 36 14.16 18.99 -19.20
N GLY A 37 14.28 19.98 -18.31
CA GLY A 37 14.07 19.79 -16.87
C GLY A 37 12.60 19.67 -16.49
N LEU A 38 12.34 19.08 -15.34
CA LEU A 38 10.99 18.90 -14.82
C LEU A 38 10.26 20.23 -14.54
N PHE A 39 10.98 21.27 -14.10
CA PHE A 39 10.39 22.61 -13.95
C PHE A 39 9.88 23.15 -15.29
N GLN A 40 10.68 23.03 -16.34
CA GLN A 40 10.30 23.46 -17.69
C GLN A 40 9.17 22.61 -18.26
N ALA A 41 9.18 21.30 -18.02
CA ALA A 41 8.10 20.41 -18.44
C ALA A 41 6.76 20.72 -17.73
N ALA A 42 6.81 21.35 -16.55
CA ALA A 42 5.64 21.76 -15.78
C ALA A 42 5.22 23.22 -16.03
N ASP A 43 5.84 23.93 -16.96
CA ASP A 43 5.52 25.32 -17.30
C ASP A 43 4.02 25.50 -17.60
N GLN A 44 3.47 26.63 -17.17
CA GLN A 44 2.03 26.95 -17.16
C GLN A 44 1.17 25.89 -16.42
N GLY A 45 1.76 25.20 -15.45
CA GLY A 45 1.15 24.06 -14.77
C GLY A 45 1.44 24.01 -13.27
N THR A 46 1.55 22.79 -12.74
CA THR A 46 1.85 22.54 -11.33
C THR A 46 2.93 21.48 -11.21
N ILE A 47 3.89 21.72 -10.32
CA ILE A 47 4.88 20.74 -9.91
C ILE A 47 4.65 20.40 -8.42
N PHE A 48 4.53 19.10 -8.16
CA PHE A 48 4.39 18.50 -6.84
C PHE A 48 5.72 17.86 -6.46
N LEU A 49 6.33 18.39 -5.40
CA LEU A 49 7.61 17.93 -4.85
C LEU A 49 7.33 17.14 -3.57
N ASP A 50 7.29 15.81 -3.70
CA ASP A 50 7.14 14.90 -2.58
C ASP A 50 8.49 14.66 -1.89
N GLU A 51 8.44 14.51 -0.56
CA GLU A 51 9.62 14.41 0.30
C GLU A 51 10.65 15.54 0.12
N ILE A 52 10.19 16.80 0.11
CA ILE A 52 11.04 18.00 -0.03
C ILE A 52 12.14 18.10 1.05
N GLY A 53 11.91 17.49 2.21
CA GLY A 53 12.89 17.42 3.30
C GLY A 53 14.15 16.63 2.97
N ASP A 54 14.11 15.78 1.94
CA ASP A 54 15.26 14.95 1.54
C ASP A 54 16.15 15.63 0.50
N LEU A 55 15.86 16.89 0.16
CA LEU A 55 16.70 17.66 -0.75
C LEU A 55 18.07 18.00 -0.13
N PRO A 56 19.17 17.77 -0.86
CA PRO A 56 20.48 18.23 -0.45
C PRO A 56 20.56 19.75 -0.43
N MET A 57 21.43 20.31 0.41
CA MET A 57 21.55 21.76 0.63
C MET A 57 21.84 22.55 -0.65
N SER A 58 22.61 21.96 -1.57
CA SER A 58 22.90 22.54 -2.89
C SER A 58 21.63 22.78 -3.72
N MET A 59 20.70 21.84 -3.66
CA MET A 59 19.43 21.88 -4.39
C MET A 59 18.42 22.82 -3.74
N GLN A 60 18.44 22.92 -2.41
CA GLN A 60 17.63 23.92 -1.68
C GLN A 60 17.94 25.34 -2.15
N VAL A 61 19.21 25.68 -2.40
CA VAL A 61 19.62 26.99 -2.93
C VAL A 61 19.04 27.24 -4.33
N LYS A 62 19.05 26.23 -5.20
CA LYS A 62 18.54 26.36 -6.58
C LYS A 62 17.02 26.50 -6.63
N ILE A 63 16.30 25.73 -5.81
CA ILE A 63 14.85 25.86 -5.70
C ILE A 63 14.47 27.21 -5.11
N LEU A 64 15.21 27.71 -4.11
CA LEU A 64 14.99 29.05 -3.57
C LEU A 64 15.13 30.12 -4.66
N ARG A 65 16.20 30.06 -5.47
CA ARG A 65 16.39 30.99 -6.60
C ARG A 65 15.24 30.92 -7.59
N PHE A 66 14.80 29.70 -7.93
CA PHE A 66 13.65 29.53 -8.81
C PHE A 66 12.37 30.16 -8.23
N LEU A 67 12.10 29.95 -6.94
CA LEU A 67 10.94 30.53 -6.24
C LEU A 67 10.95 32.06 -6.23
N GLN A 68 12.14 32.67 -6.23
CA GLN A 68 12.33 34.13 -6.22
C GLN A 68 12.25 34.73 -7.63
N ASP A 69 13.03 34.20 -8.57
CA ASP A 69 13.26 34.81 -9.87
C ASP A 69 12.28 34.30 -10.94
N ARG A 70 11.65 33.13 -10.73
CA ARG A 70 10.82 32.43 -11.73
C ARG A 70 11.57 32.12 -13.03
N GLU A 71 12.87 31.91 -12.91
CA GLU A 71 13.76 31.54 -13.99
C GLU A 71 14.50 30.25 -13.65
N ILE A 72 14.73 29.42 -14.66
CA ILE A 72 15.61 28.25 -14.57
C ILE A 72 16.86 28.45 -15.42
N GLN A 73 17.93 27.76 -15.04
CA GLN A 73 19.16 27.69 -15.81
C GLN A 73 19.53 26.21 -15.95
N LYS A 74 19.64 25.73 -17.19
CA LYS A 74 20.04 24.35 -17.49
C LYS A 74 21.50 24.14 -17.09
N VAL A 75 21.84 22.90 -16.68
CA VAL A 75 23.24 22.52 -16.44
C VAL A 75 24.05 22.72 -17.71
N GLY A 76 25.18 23.41 -17.59
CA GLY A 76 26.07 23.75 -18.71
C GLY A 76 25.65 24.98 -19.51
N SER A 77 24.44 25.51 -19.30
CA SER A 77 23.98 26.75 -19.95
C SER A 77 24.31 27.99 -19.11
N SER A 78 24.46 29.13 -19.77
CA SER A 78 24.45 30.47 -19.12
C SER A 78 23.13 31.22 -19.33
N VAL A 79 22.22 30.65 -20.11
CA VAL A 79 20.93 31.24 -20.44
C VAL A 79 19.94 30.95 -19.32
N ARG A 80 19.22 31.99 -18.90
CA ARG A 80 18.08 31.87 -17.99
C ARG A 80 16.80 31.89 -18.80
N GLU A 81 15.91 30.96 -18.49
CA GLU A 81 14.62 30.80 -19.16
C GLU A 81 13.51 31.03 -18.13
N PRO A 82 12.57 31.98 -18.36
CA PRO A 82 11.44 32.18 -17.47
C PRO A 82 10.50 30.96 -17.52
N VAL A 83 10.03 30.53 -16.35
CA VAL A 83 9.10 29.40 -16.20
C VAL A 83 8.08 29.76 -15.12
N ASP A 84 6.80 29.66 -15.46
CA ASP A 84 5.70 29.90 -14.54
C ASP A 84 5.06 28.58 -14.13
N VAL A 85 5.26 28.21 -12.87
CA VAL A 85 4.72 26.97 -12.31
C VAL A 85 4.23 27.19 -10.90
N ARG A 86 3.08 26.61 -10.61
CA ARG A 86 2.60 26.46 -9.24
C ARG A 86 3.38 25.34 -8.55
N ILE A 87 3.96 25.63 -7.39
CA ILE A 87 4.64 24.61 -6.58
C ILE A 87 3.69 24.14 -5.47
N VAL A 88 3.63 22.83 -5.29
CA VAL A 88 3.07 22.17 -4.11
C VAL A 88 4.16 21.26 -3.57
N ALA A 89 4.49 21.37 -2.29
CA ALA A 89 5.52 20.54 -1.66
C ALA A 89 4.91 19.73 -0.51
N ALA A 90 5.40 18.52 -0.31
CA ALA A 90 5.01 17.64 0.78
C ALA A 90 6.25 17.02 1.43
N THR A 91 6.14 16.69 2.72
CA THR A 91 7.16 15.92 3.44
C THR A 91 6.54 15.31 4.70
N ASN A 92 7.10 14.19 5.14
CA ASN A 92 6.81 13.60 6.45
C ASN A 92 7.71 14.14 7.58
N ARG A 93 8.73 14.95 7.26
CA ARG A 93 9.72 15.47 8.22
C ARG A 93 9.29 16.80 8.82
N ASN A 94 9.69 17.06 10.07
CA ASN A 94 9.48 18.36 10.69
C ASN A 94 10.51 19.39 10.15
N LEU A 95 10.10 20.20 9.19
CA LEU A 95 11.00 21.20 8.58
C LEU A 95 11.50 22.26 9.58
N GLU A 96 10.73 22.59 10.63
CA GLU A 96 11.16 23.57 11.64
C GLU A 96 12.35 23.05 12.45
N GLU A 97 12.30 21.78 12.86
CA GLU A 97 13.42 21.10 13.52
C GLU A 97 14.63 20.97 12.58
N MET A 98 14.40 20.68 11.29
CA MET A 98 15.48 20.61 10.30
C MET A 98 16.14 21.97 10.06
N VAL A 99 15.38 23.06 10.10
CA VAL A 99 15.92 24.43 10.05
C VAL A 99 16.76 24.71 11.29
N ALA A 100 16.27 24.39 12.49
CA ALA A 100 17.03 24.56 13.73
C ALA A 100 18.32 23.72 13.74
N GLY A 101 18.31 22.53 13.13
CA GLY A 101 19.45 21.65 12.96
C GLY A 101 20.37 21.96 11.78
N GLY A 102 20.09 23.01 10.99
CA GLY A 102 20.91 23.40 9.83
C GLY A 102 20.85 22.43 8.63
N GLN A 103 19.89 21.50 8.61
CA GLN A 103 19.68 20.54 7.52
C GLN A 103 18.72 21.09 6.45
N PHE A 104 17.97 22.14 6.78
CA PHE A 104 17.09 22.83 5.85
C PHE A 104 17.26 24.33 5.97
N ARG A 105 17.25 25.06 4.86
CA ARG A 105 17.44 26.51 4.90
C ARG A 105 16.17 27.22 5.37
N SER A 106 16.35 28.19 6.27
CA SER A 106 15.25 29.00 6.79
C SER A 106 14.56 29.82 5.69
N ASP A 107 15.33 30.39 4.75
CA ASP A 107 14.80 31.18 3.65
C ASP A 107 13.89 30.37 2.70
N LEU A 108 14.28 29.14 2.36
CA LEU A 108 13.44 28.23 1.58
C LEU A 108 12.19 27.81 2.37
N TYR A 109 12.33 27.49 3.65
CA TYR A 109 11.19 27.12 4.51
C TYR A 109 10.11 28.20 4.48
N TYR A 110 10.47 29.47 4.68
CA TYR A 110 9.49 30.56 4.66
C TYR A 110 8.89 30.84 3.28
N ARG A 111 9.54 30.43 2.18
CA ARG A 111 8.96 30.54 0.82
C ARG A 111 8.05 29.37 0.44
N LEU A 112 8.25 28.20 1.03
CA LEU A 112 7.35 27.06 0.87
C LEU A 112 6.16 27.16 1.83
N ASN A 113 6.40 27.57 3.08
CA ASN A 113 5.42 27.57 4.15
C ASN A 113 4.49 28.80 4.13
N VAL A 114 3.95 29.14 2.96
CA VAL A 114 2.98 30.23 2.80
C VAL A 114 1.57 29.77 3.15
N ILE A 115 1.20 28.57 2.70
CA ILE A 115 -0.06 27.90 3.04
C ILE A 115 0.27 26.46 3.43
N THR A 116 0.03 26.11 4.68
CA THR A 116 0.30 24.78 5.23
C THR A 116 -0.98 23.99 5.33
N ILE A 117 -0.98 22.76 4.81
CA ILE A 117 -2.08 21.81 5.01
C ILE A 117 -1.53 20.62 5.79
N LYS A 118 -1.98 20.47 7.04
CA LYS A 118 -1.63 19.31 7.85
C LYS A 118 -2.60 18.17 7.54
N VAL A 119 -2.07 17.07 7.00
CA VAL A 119 -2.86 15.86 6.75
C VAL A 119 -2.94 15.05 8.05
N PRO A 120 -4.14 14.84 8.62
CA PRO A 120 -4.28 14.06 9.84
C PRO A 120 -4.00 12.58 9.56
N PRO A 121 -3.33 11.88 10.49
CA PRO A 121 -3.16 10.43 10.40
C PRO A 121 -4.50 9.72 10.59
N LEU A 122 -4.59 8.47 10.13
CA LEU A 122 -5.81 7.67 10.13
C LEU A 122 -6.39 7.47 11.55
N ARG A 123 -5.54 7.38 12.57
CA ARG A 123 -5.95 7.34 14.00
C ARG A 123 -6.74 8.57 14.48
N GLU A 124 -6.58 9.72 13.83
CA GLU A 124 -7.31 10.96 14.15
C GLU A 124 -8.62 11.06 13.34
N ARG A 125 -8.86 10.16 12.39
CA ARG A 125 -10.04 10.13 11.51
C ARG A 125 -10.64 8.72 11.42
N LYS A 126 -10.84 8.08 12.58
CA LYS A 126 -11.33 6.69 12.68
C LYS A 126 -12.73 6.49 12.05
N ASP A 127 -13.53 7.55 11.95
CA ASP A 127 -14.85 7.52 11.33
C ASP A 127 -14.81 7.34 9.81
N ASP A 128 -13.67 7.65 9.16
CA ASP A 128 -13.47 7.45 7.72
C ASP A 128 -13.08 5.99 7.37
N ILE A 129 -12.69 5.20 8.38
CA ILE A 129 -12.17 3.83 8.17
C ILE A 129 -13.18 2.92 7.46
N PRO A 130 -14.49 2.91 7.79
CA PRO A 130 -15.45 2.05 7.10
C PRO A 130 -15.54 2.30 5.60
N GLU A 131 -15.79 3.55 5.21
CA GLU A 131 -15.95 3.94 3.81
C GLU A 131 -14.64 3.72 3.04
N LEU A 132 -13.51 4.06 3.65
CA LEU A 132 -12.18 3.80 3.07
C LEU A 132 -11.93 2.30 2.89
N SER A 133 -12.31 1.47 3.86
CA SER A 133 -12.09 0.02 3.80
C SER A 133 -12.96 -0.63 2.74
N GLU A 134 -14.24 -0.24 2.66
CA GLU A 134 -15.15 -0.71 1.62
C GLU A 134 -14.65 -0.33 0.22
N PHE A 135 -14.23 0.94 0.04
CA PHE A 135 -13.64 1.40 -1.21
C PHE A 135 -12.39 0.59 -1.60
N LEU A 136 -11.49 0.33 -0.65
CA LEU A 136 -10.27 -0.44 -0.91
C LEU A 136 -10.59 -1.89 -1.27
N VAL A 137 -11.53 -2.54 -0.57
CA VAL A 137 -11.96 -3.90 -0.90
C VAL A 137 -12.56 -3.96 -2.30
N ASP A 138 -13.47 -3.04 -2.63
CA ASP A 138 -14.08 -2.98 -3.96
C ASP A 138 -13.01 -2.76 -5.06
N LYS A 139 -12.04 -1.85 -4.81
CA LYS A 139 -10.90 -1.60 -5.70
C LYS A 139 -10.10 -2.87 -5.98
N PHE A 140 -9.83 -3.69 -4.97
CA PHE A 140 -9.08 -4.94 -5.14
C PHE A 140 -9.88 -6.02 -5.85
N THR A 141 -11.15 -6.21 -5.49
CA THR A 141 -11.97 -7.24 -6.13
C THR A 141 -12.18 -6.95 -7.61
N VAL A 142 -12.33 -5.68 -8.00
CA VAL A 142 -12.42 -5.28 -9.42
C VAL A 142 -11.11 -5.51 -10.15
N LYS A 143 -9.97 -5.20 -9.52
CA LYS A 143 -8.64 -5.38 -10.12
C LYS A 143 -8.32 -6.85 -10.40
N GLU A 144 -8.73 -7.75 -9.52
CA GLU A 144 -8.43 -9.19 -9.59
C GLU A 144 -9.58 -10.03 -10.21
N ASP A 145 -10.60 -9.39 -10.78
CA ASP A 145 -11.80 -10.04 -11.37
C ASP A 145 -12.49 -11.02 -10.41
N MET A 146 -12.57 -10.63 -9.14
CA MET A 146 -13.20 -11.41 -8.07
C MET A 146 -14.62 -10.93 -7.80
N GLU A 147 -15.47 -11.84 -7.31
CA GLU A 147 -16.74 -11.44 -6.69
C GLU A 147 -16.51 -10.47 -5.53
N LYS A 148 -17.44 -9.51 -5.39
CA LYS A 148 -17.40 -8.52 -4.30
C LYS A 148 -17.30 -9.21 -2.95
N LYS A 149 -16.30 -8.79 -2.16
CA LYS A 149 -16.10 -9.25 -0.80
C LYS A 149 -16.67 -8.23 0.18
N ASN A 150 -17.23 -8.70 1.28
CA ASN A 150 -17.76 -7.85 2.35
C ASN A 150 -16.85 -7.91 3.57
N ILE A 151 -16.90 -6.90 4.43
CA ILE A 151 -16.20 -6.88 5.72
C ILE A 151 -17.22 -7.21 6.81
N SER A 152 -16.94 -8.18 7.68
CA SER A 152 -17.85 -8.44 8.81
C SER A 152 -17.80 -7.29 9.83
N ASP A 153 -18.91 -7.02 10.52
CA ASP A 153 -18.97 -5.97 11.55
C ASP A 153 -17.86 -6.12 12.60
N ARG A 154 -17.59 -7.36 13.01
CA ARG A 154 -16.52 -7.67 13.96
C ARG A 154 -15.12 -7.34 13.41
N THR A 155 -14.88 -7.57 12.12
CA THR A 155 -13.63 -7.16 11.47
C THR A 155 -13.53 -5.63 11.46
N MET A 156 -14.63 -4.94 11.15
CA MET A 156 -14.67 -3.48 11.14
C MET A 156 -14.35 -2.86 12.50
N GLU A 157 -14.81 -3.49 13.59
CA GLU A 157 -14.41 -3.08 14.95
C GLU A 157 -12.88 -3.13 15.12
N TYR A 158 -12.21 -4.22 14.75
CA TYR A 158 -10.75 -4.31 14.83
C TYR A 158 -10.05 -3.23 13.98
N LEU A 159 -10.54 -2.99 12.76
CA LEU A 159 -10.00 -1.95 11.90
C LEU A 159 -10.13 -0.55 12.52
N LYS A 160 -11.24 -0.25 13.20
CA LYS A 160 -11.44 1.03 13.89
C LYS A 160 -10.59 1.19 15.14
N LEU A 161 -10.37 0.10 15.89
CA LEU A 161 -9.63 0.17 17.15
C LEU A 161 -8.13 0.42 16.93
N TYR A 162 -7.55 -0.11 15.84
CA TYR A 162 -6.14 -0.01 15.56
C TYR A 162 -5.67 1.43 15.21
N ASP A 163 -4.41 1.74 15.52
CA ASP A 163 -3.85 3.10 15.40
C ASP A 163 -3.19 3.41 14.04
N TRP A 164 -3.05 2.40 13.18
CA TRP A 164 -2.57 2.56 11.81
C TRP A 164 -1.28 3.40 11.69
N PRO A 165 -0.15 2.96 12.28
CA PRO A 165 1.13 3.67 12.14
C PRO A 165 1.54 3.90 10.68
N GLY A 166 1.20 2.99 9.76
CA GLY A 166 1.41 3.15 8.31
C GLY A 166 0.23 3.78 7.57
N ASN A 167 -0.76 4.34 8.29
CA ASN A 167 -1.95 5.00 7.76
C ASN A 167 -2.66 4.18 6.68
N VAL A 168 -3.12 4.84 5.61
CA VAL A 168 -3.86 4.22 4.50
C VAL A 168 -3.04 3.14 3.81
N ARG A 169 -1.72 3.27 3.71
CA ARG A 169 -0.86 2.24 3.08
C ARG A 169 -0.88 0.93 3.87
N GLU A 170 -0.86 1.00 5.20
CA GLU A 170 -0.97 -0.19 6.03
C GLU A 170 -2.38 -0.80 5.96
N LEU A 171 -3.43 0.02 6.00
CA LEU A 171 -4.81 -0.43 5.80
C LEU A 171 -4.99 -1.15 4.46
N GLU A 172 -4.50 -0.55 3.38
CA GLU A 172 -4.51 -1.12 2.03
C GLU A 172 -3.85 -2.51 2.00
N ASN A 173 -2.62 -2.61 2.55
CA ASN A 173 -1.89 -3.88 2.60
C ASN A 173 -2.60 -4.94 3.46
N VAL A 174 -3.19 -4.55 4.59
CA VAL A 174 -3.92 -5.45 5.48
C VAL A 174 -5.16 -6.01 4.79
N LEU A 175 -5.92 -5.17 4.10
CA LEU A 175 -7.13 -5.58 3.38
C LEU A 175 -6.81 -6.43 2.15
N GLU A 176 -5.81 -6.04 1.35
CA GLU A 176 -5.34 -6.84 0.21
C GLU A 176 -4.90 -8.24 0.67
N ARG A 177 -4.13 -8.30 1.76
CA ARG A 177 -3.73 -9.55 2.39
C ARG A 177 -4.94 -10.37 2.82
N ALA A 178 -5.92 -9.77 3.50
CA ALA A 178 -7.10 -10.47 3.97
C ALA A 178 -7.95 -11.05 2.83
N ILE A 179 -8.06 -10.34 1.70
CA ILE A 179 -8.73 -10.83 0.48
C ILE A 179 -7.99 -12.06 -0.09
N ASN A 180 -6.66 -12.02 -0.13
CA ASN A 180 -5.86 -13.15 -0.62
C ASN A 180 -5.98 -14.40 0.27
N PHE A 181 -6.19 -14.24 1.58
CA PHE A 181 -6.40 -15.37 2.50
C PHE A 181 -7.83 -15.92 2.51
N LEU A 182 -8.78 -15.20 1.89
CA LEU A 182 -10.20 -15.52 1.91
C LEU A 182 -10.56 -16.78 1.11
N GLY A 183 -9.76 -17.12 0.09
CA GLY A 183 -10.09 -18.22 -0.82
C GLY A 183 -11.43 -18.03 -1.52
N SER A 184 -12.33 -19.02 -1.38
CA SER A 184 -13.68 -18.99 -1.97
C SER A 184 -14.71 -18.20 -1.15
N ASP A 185 -14.39 -17.80 0.09
CA ASP A 185 -15.36 -17.11 0.94
C ASP A 185 -15.63 -15.68 0.46
N THR A 186 -16.76 -15.10 0.87
CA THR A 186 -17.19 -13.75 0.44
C THR A 186 -17.13 -12.70 1.54
N VAL A 187 -16.76 -13.08 2.76
CA VAL A 187 -16.78 -12.20 3.94
C VAL A 187 -15.44 -12.22 4.67
N ILE A 188 -14.80 -11.06 4.80
CA ILE A 188 -13.57 -10.86 5.57
C ILE A 188 -13.91 -10.92 7.07
N LEU A 189 -13.45 -11.99 7.71
CA LEU A 189 -13.53 -12.24 9.15
C LEU A 189 -12.25 -11.80 9.87
N PRO A 190 -12.29 -11.64 11.22
CA PRO A 190 -11.11 -11.21 11.97
C PRO A 190 -9.89 -12.15 11.85
N GLU A 191 -10.12 -13.44 11.58
CA GLU A 191 -9.05 -14.43 11.38
C GLU A 191 -8.21 -14.21 10.13
N HIS A 192 -8.73 -13.46 9.15
CA HIS A 192 -8.00 -13.06 7.95
C HIS A 192 -7.11 -11.84 8.17
N LEU A 193 -7.30 -11.12 9.28
CA LEU A 193 -6.45 -9.98 9.65
C LEU A 193 -5.15 -10.46 10.31
N PRO A 194 -4.05 -9.68 10.23
CA PRO A 194 -2.84 -9.95 10.98
C PRO A 194 -3.08 -10.02 12.50
N GLU A 195 -2.30 -10.86 13.19
CA GLU A 195 -2.32 -10.98 14.65
C GLU A 195 -2.13 -9.64 15.38
N THR A 196 -1.32 -8.76 14.79
CA THR A 196 -1.01 -7.44 15.32
C THR A 196 -2.25 -6.55 15.45
N LEU A 197 -3.28 -6.76 14.62
CA LEU A 197 -4.54 -6.03 14.67
C LEU A 197 -5.55 -6.68 15.61
N THR A 198 -5.59 -8.02 15.63
CA THR A 198 -6.62 -8.75 16.39
C THR A 198 -6.25 -8.97 17.86
N GLY A 199 -4.97 -8.78 18.22
CA GLY A 199 -4.42 -9.11 19.54
C GLY A 199 -4.51 -10.60 19.88
N ARG A 200 -4.97 -11.41 18.93
CA ARG A 200 -4.99 -12.86 19.01
C ARG A 200 -3.68 -13.33 18.42
N LYS A 201 -2.93 -14.13 19.18
CA LYS A 201 -2.07 -15.12 18.53
C LYS A 201 -2.98 -15.86 17.56
N GLN A 202 -2.76 -15.77 16.26
CA GLN A 202 -3.23 -16.82 15.39
C GLN A 202 -2.57 -18.03 16.01
N SER A 203 -3.40 -18.91 16.58
CA SER A 203 -3.03 -20.29 16.46
C SER A 203 -3.01 -20.49 14.94
N PHE A 204 -1.86 -20.28 14.29
CA PHE A 204 -1.35 -21.33 13.45
C PHE A 204 -1.48 -22.53 14.36
N SER A 205 -2.60 -23.23 14.23
CA SER A 205 -2.73 -24.47 14.91
C SER A 205 -1.46 -25.19 14.49
N SER A 206 -0.65 -25.60 15.44
CA SER A 206 0.45 -26.51 15.21
C SER A 206 -0.12 -27.88 14.81
N LYS A 207 -1.18 -27.87 14.00
CA LYS A 207 -1.75 -29.01 13.33
C LYS A 207 -0.63 -29.50 12.45
N THR A 208 -0.05 -30.59 12.89
CA THR A 208 0.79 -31.43 12.09
C THR A 208 0.09 -31.70 10.75
N LEU A 209 0.86 -32.01 9.72
CA LEU A 209 0.29 -32.43 8.42
C LEU A 209 -0.80 -33.49 8.60
N LYS A 210 -0.63 -34.36 9.61
CA LYS A 210 -1.61 -35.38 10.02
C LYS A 210 -2.95 -34.75 10.45
N GLU A 211 -2.95 -33.78 11.35
CA GLU A 211 -4.18 -33.13 11.83
C GLU A 211 -4.90 -32.36 10.70
N ILE A 212 -4.15 -31.72 9.79
CA ILE A 212 -4.74 -31.06 8.61
C ILE A 212 -5.39 -32.09 7.69
N THR A 213 -4.70 -33.19 7.40
CA THR A 213 -5.27 -34.26 6.57
C THR A 213 -6.49 -34.90 7.22
N GLU A 214 -6.49 -35.08 8.54
CA GLU A 214 -7.61 -35.68 9.28
C GLU A 214 -8.85 -34.77 9.25
N GLU A 215 -8.68 -33.46 9.39
CA GLU A 215 -9.78 -32.49 9.30
C GLU A 215 -10.37 -32.40 7.89
N VAL A 216 -9.52 -32.36 6.86
CA VAL A 216 -9.96 -32.36 5.46
C VAL A 216 -10.70 -33.66 5.12
N GLU A 217 -10.17 -34.81 5.55
CA GLU A 217 -10.83 -36.10 5.38
C GLU A 217 -12.18 -36.17 6.10
N MET A 218 -12.24 -35.68 7.34
CA MET A 218 -13.46 -35.65 8.15
C MET A 218 -14.55 -34.83 7.45
N ASN A 219 -14.21 -33.63 6.98
CA ASN A 219 -15.14 -32.75 6.29
C ASN A 219 -15.61 -33.33 4.94
N ALA A 220 -14.71 -33.95 4.18
CA ALA A 220 -15.07 -34.63 2.93
C ALA A 220 -16.05 -35.79 3.17
N ILE A 221 -15.84 -36.58 4.23
CA ILE A 221 -16.74 -37.67 4.61
C ILE A 221 -18.11 -37.13 5.05
N MET A 222 -18.15 -36.09 5.90
CA MET A 222 -19.42 -35.51 6.35
C MET A 222 -20.23 -34.92 5.20
N ASN A 223 -19.60 -34.14 4.31
CA ASN A 223 -20.28 -33.53 3.17
C ASN A 223 -20.83 -34.58 2.21
N SER A 224 -20.05 -35.64 1.93
CA SER A 224 -20.50 -36.74 1.08
C SER A 224 -21.65 -37.53 1.73
N LEU A 225 -21.60 -37.77 3.05
CA LEU A 225 -22.70 -38.41 3.78
C LEU A 225 -23.99 -37.58 3.72
N ILE A 226 -23.91 -36.27 3.88
CA ILE A 226 -25.08 -35.37 3.78
C ILE A 226 -25.68 -35.44 2.37
N TYR A 227 -24.83 -35.32 1.34
CA TYR A 227 -25.26 -35.33 -0.06
C TYR A 227 -25.92 -36.66 -0.47
N HIS A 228 -25.38 -37.78 0.02
CA HIS A 228 -25.90 -39.12 -0.25
C HIS A 228 -26.90 -39.61 0.80
N LYS A 229 -27.48 -38.71 1.61
CA LYS A 229 -28.52 -39.02 2.63
C LYS A 229 -28.12 -40.19 3.55
N SER A 230 -26.88 -40.17 4.01
CA SER A 230 -26.28 -41.19 4.88
C SER A 230 -26.17 -42.59 4.25
N ASN A 231 -26.33 -42.73 2.92
CA ASN A 231 -26.05 -43.99 2.23
C ASN A 231 -24.53 -44.23 2.17
N LYS A 232 -24.05 -45.08 3.07
CA LYS A 232 -22.63 -45.42 3.25
C LYS A 232 -21.99 -46.07 2.02
N THR A 233 -22.77 -46.76 1.18
CA THR A 233 -22.24 -47.40 -0.05
C THR A 233 -21.98 -46.37 -1.13
N ASP A 234 -22.93 -45.46 -1.35
CA ASP A 234 -22.81 -44.40 -2.36
C ASP A 234 -21.76 -43.35 -1.96
N THR A 235 -21.69 -43.04 -0.66
CA THR A 235 -20.67 -42.16 -0.07
C THR A 235 -19.26 -42.72 -0.30
N ALA A 236 -19.03 -44.01 -0.05
CA ALA A 236 -17.72 -44.64 -0.26
C ALA A 236 -17.31 -44.60 -1.74
N ASN A 237 -18.24 -44.89 -2.64
CA ASN A 237 -18.02 -44.84 -4.08
C ASN A 237 -17.72 -43.40 -4.57
N ALA A 238 -18.45 -42.40 -4.08
CA ALA A 238 -18.26 -41.00 -4.44
C ALA A 238 -16.91 -40.46 -3.95
N LEU A 239 -16.45 -40.92 -2.78
CA LEU A 239 -15.14 -40.56 -2.22
C LEU A 239 -13.98 -41.41 -2.79
N GLY A 240 -14.27 -42.39 -3.64
CA GLY A 240 -13.25 -43.26 -4.26
C GLY A 240 -12.53 -44.19 -3.26
N ILE A 241 -13.16 -44.52 -2.13
CA ILE A 241 -12.59 -45.38 -1.08
C ILE A 241 -13.43 -46.65 -0.88
N SER A 242 -12.82 -47.68 -0.31
CA SER A 242 -13.56 -48.90 0.03
C SER A 242 -14.55 -48.65 1.17
N ARG A 243 -15.66 -49.39 1.17
CA ARG A 243 -16.67 -49.31 2.24
C ARG A 243 -16.06 -49.56 3.62
N THR A 244 -15.11 -50.49 3.73
CA THR A 244 -14.37 -50.79 4.97
C THR A 244 -13.55 -49.59 5.44
N SER A 245 -12.83 -48.91 4.52
CA SER A 245 -12.03 -47.73 4.83
C SER A 245 -12.89 -46.54 5.27
N LEU A 246 -14.07 -46.38 4.67
CA LEU A 246 -15.04 -45.37 5.10
C LEU A 246 -15.49 -45.63 6.55
N TYR A 247 -15.85 -46.87 6.91
CA TYR A 247 -16.24 -47.22 8.28
C TYR A 247 -15.12 -46.99 9.30
N GLU A 248 -13.88 -47.34 8.97
CA GLU A 248 -12.72 -47.11 9.84
C GLU A 248 -12.47 -45.61 10.07
N LYS A 249 -12.56 -44.79 9.02
CA LYS A 249 -12.42 -43.33 9.12
C LYS A 249 -13.59 -42.69 9.87
N MET A 250 -14.83 -43.13 9.63
CA MET A 250 -16.00 -42.67 10.38
C MET A 250 -15.87 -42.96 11.87
N LYS A 251 -15.43 -44.17 12.25
CA LYS A 251 -15.17 -44.54 13.64
C LYS A 251 -14.03 -43.74 14.26
N LYS A 252 -12.94 -43.54 13.50
CA LYS A 252 -11.78 -42.74 13.91
C LYS A 252 -12.16 -41.28 14.19
N TYR A 253 -13.05 -40.70 13.40
CA TYR A 253 -13.47 -39.31 13.51
C TYR A 253 -14.78 -39.10 14.30
N GLY A 254 -15.35 -40.16 14.89
CA GLY A 254 -16.59 -40.07 15.67
C GLY A 254 -17.83 -39.70 14.84
N ILE A 255 -17.80 -39.93 13.52
CA ILE A 255 -18.92 -39.65 12.63
C ILE A 255 -19.89 -40.83 12.66
N GLY A 256 -21.00 -40.67 13.39
CA GLY A 256 -22.16 -41.55 13.30
C GLY A 256 -22.31 -42.60 14.39
N ASP A 257 -22.32 -42.18 15.66
CA ASP A 257 -22.95 -42.94 16.76
C ASP A 257 -24.07 -42.11 17.41
N GLU A 258 -25.26 -42.17 16.82
CA GLU A 258 -26.51 -42.16 17.58
C GLU A 258 -27.45 -43.19 16.94
N ASN A 259 -27.50 -44.36 17.61
CA ASN A 259 -28.33 -45.58 17.41
C ASN A 259 -28.06 -46.47 16.19
#